data_AF-A0A319DKQ3-F1
#
_entry.id   AF-A0A319DKQ3-F1
#
_cell.length_a   1.000
_cell.length_b   1.000
_cell.length_c   1.000
_cell.angle_alpha   90.00
_cell.angle_beta   90.00
_cell.angle_gamma   90.00
#
_symmetry.space_group_name_H-M   'P 1'
#
loop_
_entity.id
_entity.type
_entity.pdbx_description
1 polymer ?
#
loop_
_entity_poly.entity_id
_entity_poly.type
_entity_poly.pdbx_seq_one_letter_code
_entity_poly.pdbx_strand_id
1 'polypeptide(L)'
;MSLKPNALYIALFIRDDPPKPDGYHWALYYQDATSSTGILKTFLLVGLIHIAYVPPTTLAKATLDRVFRSYDEMLNQNETITCRTWVLDVLRRLQEQLGVLQGIDLQMLERETMDWGNRYRFEASRNVQPRPVVDPQSAVLTNIEVLAYVTANPPRRPPNPPPNSRHWVPSPDLRDHNTVVKEIHNYVTRLSPHILKYPQYTHQTPAQIQAQSQAQQQSTPPAIPPAQLNASTPLDHALRELVTRLQPFGLTKGEVLMIVNLGVGLQAPAAEGGDEAGEGEEDESGEQGDAEDANQMDVDGAEAGEDGREGEMAEDYGALALLDTVIEEREERLSNENVVNVLAIIRETLGSKRLSEGDMDEEG
;
A
#
# COMPACT_ATOMS: atom_id res chain seq x y z
N MET A 1 15.77 8.39 -17.27
CA MET A 1 14.85 8.91 -16.22
C MET A 1 14.58 10.38 -16.51
N SER A 2 13.33 10.82 -16.40
CA SER A 2 12.95 12.24 -16.52
C SER A 2 12.53 12.75 -15.16
N LEU A 3 12.96 13.96 -14.81
CA LEU A 3 12.42 14.66 -13.65
C LEU A 3 10.97 15.04 -13.93
N LYS A 4 10.15 15.05 -12.88
CA LYS A 4 8.73 15.36 -12.96
C LYS A 4 8.58 16.89 -12.96
N PRO A 5 7.71 17.46 -13.80
CA PRO A 5 7.47 18.89 -13.80
C PRO A 5 6.78 19.34 -12.51
N ASN A 6 7.07 20.56 -12.09
CA ASN A 6 6.58 21.17 -10.84
C ASN A 6 6.91 20.35 -9.59
N ALA A 7 8.04 19.65 -9.60
CA ALA A 7 8.45 18.81 -8.48
C ALA A 7 9.67 19.39 -7.77
N LEU A 8 9.67 19.23 -6.44
CA LEU A 8 10.73 19.63 -5.54
C LEU A 8 11.57 18.40 -5.17
N TYR A 9 12.89 18.56 -5.22
CA TYR A 9 13.86 17.52 -4.94
C TYR A 9 14.90 18.00 -3.92
N ILE A 10 15.38 17.09 -3.08
CA ILE A 10 16.66 17.24 -2.37
C ILE A 10 17.77 16.71 -3.29
N ALA A 11 18.80 17.50 -3.49
CA ALA A 11 20.01 17.12 -4.21
C ALA A 11 21.16 16.92 -3.23
N LEU A 12 21.87 15.79 -3.37
CA LEU A 12 23.07 15.50 -2.59
C LEU A 12 24.30 15.49 -3.48
N PHE A 13 25.36 16.16 -3.03
CA PHE A 13 26.68 16.14 -3.66
C PHE A 13 27.73 15.66 -2.67
N ILE A 14 28.72 14.89 -3.12
CA ILE A 14 29.87 14.56 -2.27
C ILE A 14 30.75 15.80 -2.07
N ARG A 15 31.28 15.97 -0.84
CA ARG A 15 32.19 17.08 -0.51
C ARG A 15 33.67 16.70 -0.56
N ASP A 16 33.97 15.42 -0.36
CA ASP A 16 35.32 14.89 -0.22
C ASP A 16 35.59 13.78 -1.25
N ASP A 17 36.86 13.62 -1.62
CA ASP A 17 37.37 12.45 -2.35
C ASP A 17 38.58 11.87 -1.57
N PRO A 18 38.48 10.68 -0.96
CA PRO A 18 37.34 9.76 -1.03
C PRO A 18 36.10 10.26 -0.28
N PRO A 19 34.87 9.93 -0.75
CA PRO A 19 33.63 10.33 -0.10
C PRO A 19 33.51 9.80 1.34
N LYS A 20 33.28 10.71 2.29
CA LYS A 20 33.04 10.38 3.70
C LYS A 20 31.57 10.05 3.94
N PRO A 21 31.25 9.10 4.86
CA PRO A 21 29.89 8.94 5.35
C PRO A 21 29.32 10.26 5.88
N ASP A 22 28.04 10.52 5.61
CA ASP A 22 27.27 11.71 6.05
C ASP A 22 27.85 13.08 5.60
N GLY A 23 28.90 13.07 4.77
CA GLY A 23 29.64 14.23 4.29
C GLY A 23 29.10 14.81 2.99
N TYR A 24 27.82 15.18 2.94
CA TYR A 24 27.16 15.63 1.70
C TYR A 24 26.88 17.13 1.69
N HIS A 25 27.05 17.80 0.56
CA HIS A 25 26.46 19.12 0.34
C HIS A 25 24.99 18.92 -0.06
N TRP A 26 24.09 19.54 0.70
CA TRP A 26 22.64 19.45 0.50
C TRP A 26 22.16 20.67 -0.25
N ALA A 27 21.30 20.47 -1.23
CA ALA A 27 20.66 21.55 -1.96
C ALA A 27 19.20 21.20 -2.25
N LEU A 28 18.39 22.23 -2.52
CA LEU A 28 17.06 22.07 -3.07
C LEU A 28 17.10 22.30 -4.58
N TYR A 29 16.39 21.44 -5.30
CA TYR A 29 16.22 21.56 -6.73
C TYR A 29 14.74 21.55 -7.07
N TYR A 30 14.27 22.64 -7.68
CA TYR A 30 12.91 22.72 -8.20
C TYR A 30 12.95 22.52 -9.72
N GLN A 31 12.20 21.53 -10.19
CA GLN A 31 12.04 21.24 -11.61
C GLN A 31 10.78 21.97 -12.12
N ASP A 32 10.95 23.11 -12.79
CA ASP A 32 9.84 23.73 -13.52
C ASP A 32 9.50 22.91 -14.78
N ALA A 33 8.30 23.09 -15.32
CA ALA A 33 7.83 22.48 -16.56
C ALA A 33 8.73 22.80 -17.77
N THR A 34 9.46 23.92 -17.72
CA THR A 34 10.39 24.37 -18.76
C THR A 34 11.86 24.06 -18.45
N SER A 35 12.17 23.55 -17.25
CA SER A 35 13.55 23.31 -16.83
C SER A 35 14.16 22.10 -17.56
N SER A 36 15.41 22.23 -18.01
CA SER A 36 16.14 21.08 -18.55
C SER A 36 16.62 20.14 -17.42
N THR A 37 16.69 18.84 -17.68
CA THR A 37 17.20 17.83 -16.72
C THR A 37 18.73 17.84 -16.57
N GLY A 38 19.37 18.99 -16.82
CA GLY A 38 20.83 19.16 -16.85
C GLY A 38 21.53 18.83 -15.54
N ILE A 39 20.85 19.01 -14.40
CA ILE A 39 21.38 18.67 -13.08
C ILE A 39 21.83 17.20 -12.99
N LEU A 40 21.17 16.28 -13.69
CA LEU A 40 21.52 14.85 -13.67
C LEU A 40 22.91 14.58 -14.27
N LYS A 41 23.46 15.52 -15.04
CA LYS A 41 24.80 15.43 -15.64
C LYS A 41 25.88 16.06 -14.75
N THR A 42 25.51 16.68 -13.63
CA THR A 42 26.47 17.39 -12.78
C THR A 42 27.46 16.42 -12.13
N PHE A 43 28.74 16.77 -12.21
CA PHE A 43 29.82 16.03 -11.56
C PHE A 43 29.64 16.09 -10.03
N LEU A 44 30.03 15.02 -9.32
CA LEU A 44 29.86 14.86 -7.86
C LEU A 44 28.42 14.75 -7.33
N LEU A 45 27.39 14.88 -8.19
CA LEU A 45 26.01 14.62 -7.79
C LEU A 45 25.86 13.14 -7.40
N VAL A 46 25.39 12.90 -6.17
CA VAL A 46 24.99 11.56 -5.70
C VAL A 46 23.65 11.19 -6.32
N GLY A 47 22.70 12.12 -6.32
CA GLY A 47 21.47 12.06 -7.10
C GLY A 47 20.38 12.93 -6.47
N LEU A 48 19.13 12.64 -6.82
CA LEU A 48 17.97 13.46 -6.44
C LEU A 48 16.92 12.63 -5.71
N ILE A 49 16.34 13.21 -4.67
CA ILE A 49 15.24 12.62 -3.90
C ILE A 49 14.03 13.52 -4.08
N HIS A 50 13.00 13.02 -4.75
CA HIS A 50 11.72 13.71 -4.89
C HIS A 50 11.05 13.79 -3.52
N ILE A 51 10.56 14.97 -3.16
CA ILE A 51 9.96 15.19 -1.84
C ILE A 51 8.54 15.76 -1.91
N ALA A 52 8.21 16.57 -2.93
CA ALA A 52 6.86 17.08 -3.09
C ALA A 52 6.58 17.58 -4.52
N TYR A 53 5.29 17.57 -4.89
CA TYR A 53 4.78 18.39 -5.97
C TYR A 53 4.42 19.78 -5.44
N VAL A 54 4.83 20.81 -6.16
CA VAL A 54 4.43 22.19 -5.90
C VAL A 54 3.25 22.51 -6.82
N PRO A 55 2.14 23.06 -6.30
CA PRO A 55 1.01 23.46 -7.14
C PRO A 55 1.48 24.37 -8.28
N PRO A 56 1.03 24.16 -9.53
CA PRO A 56 1.46 24.94 -10.69
C PRO A 56 0.80 26.32 -10.74
N THR A 57 0.59 26.97 -9.59
CA THR A 57 -0.01 28.30 -9.48
C THR A 57 1.08 29.36 -9.32
N THR A 58 0.83 30.57 -9.84
CA THR A 58 1.76 31.69 -9.71
C THR A 58 2.06 32.02 -8.25
N LEU A 59 1.04 31.94 -7.39
CA LEU A 59 1.18 32.17 -5.96
C LEU A 59 2.10 31.12 -5.30
N ALA A 60 1.94 29.84 -5.63
CA ALA A 60 2.79 28.79 -5.08
C ALA A 60 4.25 28.95 -5.51
N LYS A 61 4.49 29.29 -6.79
CA LYS A 61 5.84 29.59 -7.30
C LYS A 61 6.47 30.82 -6.63
N ALA A 62 5.70 31.89 -6.45
CA ALA A 62 6.18 33.09 -5.77
C ALA A 62 6.53 32.83 -4.29
N THR A 63 5.70 32.06 -3.59
CA THR A 63 5.98 31.64 -2.22
C THR A 63 7.21 30.73 -2.15
N LEU A 64 7.36 29.78 -3.08
CA LEU A 64 8.55 28.91 -3.15
C LEU A 64 9.83 29.74 -3.30
N ASP A 65 9.89 30.66 -4.26
CA ASP A 65 11.06 31.54 -4.48
C ASP A 65 11.35 32.42 -3.25
N ARG A 66 10.30 33.01 -2.65
CA ARG A 66 10.42 33.80 -1.42
C ARG A 66 11.01 32.98 -0.26
N VAL A 67 10.55 31.74 -0.08
CA VAL A 67 11.01 30.87 1.01
C VAL A 67 12.43 30.36 0.75
N PHE A 68 12.79 30.04 -0.50
CA PHE A 68 14.17 29.68 -0.85
C PHE A 68 15.16 30.79 -0.53
N ARG A 69 14.77 32.04 -0.80
CA ARG A 69 15.60 33.23 -0.56
C ARG A 69 15.53 33.75 0.87
N SER A 70 14.77 33.13 1.77
CA SER A 70 14.52 33.69 3.10
C SER A 70 15.77 33.77 3.99
N TYR A 71 16.85 33.12 3.60
CA TYR A 71 18.12 33.10 4.32
C TYR A 71 19.27 33.79 3.58
N ASP A 72 19.06 34.32 2.37
CA ASP A 72 20.12 34.86 1.51
C ASP A 72 21.01 35.89 2.22
N GLU A 73 20.40 36.76 3.04
CA GLU A 73 21.11 37.81 3.78
C GLU A 73 21.86 37.27 5.01
N MET A 74 21.48 36.10 5.53
CA MET A 74 21.97 35.53 6.79
C MET A 74 22.96 34.38 6.61
N LEU A 75 23.06 33.78 5.41
CA LEU A 75 23.84 32.58 5.13
C LEU A 75 25.32 32.68 5.54
N ASN A 76 25.93 33.85 5.37
CA ASN A 76 27.34 34.07 5.71
C ASN A 76 27.56 34.63 7.12
N GLN A 77 26.48 34.94 7.84
CA GLN A 77 26.54 35.63 9.13
C GLN A 77 26.37 34.69 10.32
N ASN A 78 25.84 33.49 10.08
CA ASN A 78 25.50 32.54 11.13
C ASN A 78 26.24 31.21 10.94
N GLU A 79 27.26 30.97 11.78
CA GLU A 79 28.06 29.74 11.76
C GLU A 79 27.26 28.46 12.08
N THR A 80 26.05 28.58 12.62
CA THR A 80 25.17 27.43 12.92
C THR A 80 24.36 26.95 11.71
N ILE A 81 24.25 27.77 10.65
CA ILE A 81 23.52 27.41 9.43
C ILE A 81 24.46 26.65 8.49
N THR A 82 24.19 25.37 8.32
CA THR A 82 24.84 24.49 7.35
C THR A 82 23.91 24.29 6.16
N CYS A 83 24.43 23.83 5.02
CA CYS A 83 23.58 23.46 3.87
C CYS A 83 22.45 22.49 4.26
N ARG A 84 22.74 21.53 5.16
CA ARG A 84 21.74 20.58 5.68
C ARG A 84 20.67 21.25 6.52
N THR A 85 21.07 22.00 7.56
CA THR A 85 20.11 22.67 8.45
C THR A 85 19.29 23.73 7.70
N TRP A 86 19.91 24.42 6.75
CA TRP A 86 19.22 25.32 5.83
C TRP A 86 18.14 24.59 5.01
N VAL A 87 18.45 23.45 4.39
CA VAL A 87 17.46 22.67 3.64
C VAL A 87 16.27 22.30 4.54
N LEU A 88 16.53 21.73 5.73
CA LEU A 88 15.46 21.30 6.64
C LEU A 88 14.60 22.47 7.13
N ASP A 89 15.20 23.63 7.42
CA ASP A 89 14.45 24.82 7.82
C ASP A 89 13.61 25.41 6.68
N VAL A 90 14.13 25.40 5.45
CA VAL A 90 13.38 25.78 4.25
C VAL A 90 12.20 24.83 4.02
N LEU A 91 12.41 23.52 4.15
CA LEU A 91 11.33 22.53 4.02
C LEU A 91 10.23 22.73 5.07
N ARG A 92 10.60 23.01 6.34
CA ARG A 92 9.63 23.33 7.40
C ARG A 92 8.78 24.56 7.03
N ARG A 93 9.40 25.63 6.54
CA ARG A 93 8.69 26.85 6.10
C ARG A 93 7.76 26.57 4.90
N LEU A 94 8.17 25.71 3.97
CA LEU A 94 7.30 25.31 2.85
C LEU A 94 6.10 24.51 3.33
N GLN A 95 6.29 23.63 4.31
CA GLN A 95 5.23 22.87 4.95
C GLN A 95 4.19 23.78 5.60
N GLU A 96 4.65 24.82 6.31
CA GLU A 96 3.79 25.83 6.94
C GLU A 96 3.08 26.74 5.94
N GLN A 97 3.78 27.24 4.92
CA GLN A 97 3.26 28.31 4.04
C GLN A 97 2.53 27.80 2.79
N LEU A 98 2.88 26.60 2.32
CA LEU A 98 2.30 26.02 1.09
C LEU A 98 1.52 24.74 1.36
N GLY A 99 1.60 24.16 2.55
CA GLY A 99 0.98 22.86 2.84
C GLY A 99 1.56 21.72 1.99
N VAL A 100 2.69 21.95 1.31
CA VAL A 100 3.44 20.88 0.63
C VAL A 100 4.17 20.06 1.69
N LEU A 101 4.47 18.78 1.43
CA LEU A 101 5.13 17.90 2.41
C LEU A 101 4.25 17.58 3.66
N GLN A 102 2.92 17.74 3.58
CA GLN A 102 2.03 17.30 4.67
C GLN A 102 2.23 15.81 4.99
N GLY A 103 2.33 15.49 6.28
CA GLY A 103 2.57 14.13 6.77
C GLY A 103 4.02 13.65 6.69
N ILE A 104 4.96 14.47 6.19
CA ILE A 104 6.39 14.12 6.17
C ILE A 104 7.06 14.57 7.47
N ASP A 105 7.64 13.62 8.19
CA ASP A 105 8.56 13.89 9.30
C ASP A 105 9.95 14.26 8.76
N LEU A 106 10.38 15.50 8.98
CA LEU A 106 11.65 16.02 8.50
C LEU A 106 12.88 15.33 9.15
N GLN A 107 12.76 14.81 10.38
CA GLN A 107 13.85 14.06 11.02
C GLN A 107 14.03 12.69 10.37
N MET A 108 12.91 12.03 10.04
CA MET A 108 12.93 10.76 9.31
C MET A 108 13.47 10.97 7.89
N LEU A 109 13.01 12.01 7.20
CA LEU A 109 13.50 12.40 5.88
C LEU A 109 15.01 12.68 5.88
N GLU A 110 15.52 13.37 6.90
CA GLU A 110 16.96 13.63 7.04
C GLU A 110 17.75 12.31 7.11
N ARG A 111 17.31 11.38 7.98
CA ARG A 111 17.95 10.08 8.18
C ARG A 111 17.94 9.26 6.89
N GLU A 112 16.78 9.15 6.24
CA GLU A 112 16.64 8.41 4.99
C GLU A 112 17.51 9.00 3.87
N THR A 113 17.59 10.33 3.79
CA THR A 113 18.42 11.04 2.81
C THR A 113 19.90 10.78 3.06
N MET A 114 20.37 10.77 4.31
CA MET A 114 21.75 10.41 4.66
C MET A 114 22.07 8.95 4.32
N ASP A 115 21.23 8.01 4.75
CA ASP A 115 21.40 6.58 4.48
C ASP A 115 21.41 6.29 2.98
N TRP A 116 20.56 6.99 2.23
CA TRP A 116 20.57 6.93 0.78
C TRP A 116 21.85 7.50 0.18
N GLY A 117 22.31 8.68 0.63
CA GLY A 117 23.58 9.25 0.21
C GLY A 117 24.76 8.29 0.45
N ASN A 118 24.77 7.64 1.61
CA ASN A 118 25.79 6.67 2.01
C ASN A 118 25.87 5.46 1.08
N ARG A 119 24.76 5.03 0.50
CA ARG A 119 24.72 3.93 -0.48
C ARG A 119 25.38 4.29 -1.80
N TYR A 120 25.16 5.52 -2.30
CA TYR A 120 25.57 5.91 -3.65
C TYR A 120 26.81 6.81 -3.72
N ARG A 121 27.39 7.23 -2.59
CA ARG A 121 28.52 8.19 -2.54
C ARG A 121 29.73 7.82 -3.40
N PHE A 122 30.09 6.54 -3.48
CA PHE A 122 31.22 6.09 -4.30
C PHE A 122 30.88 6.04 -5.80
N GLU A 123 29.62 5.89 -6.17
CA GLU A 123 29.19 6.00 -7.57
C GLU A 123 29.24 7.46 -8.04
N ALA A 124 28.94 8.39 -7.14
CA ALA A 124 29.08 9.83 -7.38
C ALA A 124 30.53 10.22 -7.74
N SER A 125 31.52 9.79 -6.93
CA SER A 125 32.94 10.09 -7.16
C SER A 125 33.48 9.44 -8.44
N ARG A 126 33.00 8.24 -8.78
CA ARG A 126 33.32 7.56 -10.04
C ARG A 126 32.54 8.08 -11.26
N ASN A 127 31.70 9.10 -11.07
CA ASN A 127 30.84 9.66 -12.10
C ASN A 127 29.98 8.61 -12.85
N VAL A 128 29.48 7.60 -12.13
CA VAL A 128 28.59 6.57 -12.69
C VAL A 128 27.26 7.20 -13.11
N GLN A 129 26.83 6.89 -14.34
CA GLN A 129 25.61 7.38 -14.96
C GLN A 129 24.70 6.21 -15.36
N PRO A 130 23.37 6.36 -15.31
CA PRO A 130 22.61 7.55 -14.92
C PRO A 130 22.60 7.79 -13.40
N ARG A 131 22.46 9.05 -12.98
CA ARG A 131 22.29 9.38 -11.55
C ARG A 131 20.96 8.85 -11.02
N PRO A 132 20.93 8.30 -9.79
CA PRO A 132 19.70 7.81 -9.18
C PRO A 132 18.74 8.96 -8.86
N VAL A 133 17.46 8.74 -9.18
CA VAL A 133 16.34 9.60 -8.78
C VAL A 133 15.37 8.72 -7.99
N VAL A 134 15.12 9.07 -6.73
CA VAL A 134 14.19 8.31 -5.87
C VAL A 134 12.92 9.12 -5.64
N ASP A 135 11.79 8.45 -5.77
CA ASP A 135 10.48 8.96 -5.36
C ASP A 135 9.93 8.03 -4.27
N PRO A 136 9.98 8.44 -2.98
CA PRO A 136 9.58 7.58 -1.87
C PRO A 136 8.10 7.19 -1.93
N GLN A 137 7.27 7.98 -2.61
CA GLN A 137 5.84 7.72 -2.85
C GLN A 137 5.57 7.42 -4.33
N SER A 138 6.49 6.71 -4.99
CA SER A 138 6.38 6.39 -6.42
C SER A 138 5.12 5.62 -6.81
N ALA A 139 4.57 4.82 -5.89
CA ALA A 139 3.36 4.04 -6.10
C ALA A 139 2.63 3.81 -4.77
N VAL A 140 1.32 3.63 -4.89
CA VAL A 140 0.45 3.14 -3.82
C VAL A 140 -0.07 1.79 -4.31
N LEU A 141 0.08 0.76 -3.47
CA LEU A 141 -0.32 -0.61 -3.79
C LEU A 141 -1.39 -1.06 -2.81
N THR A 142 -2.39 -1.74 -3.32
CA THR A 142 -3.39 -2.45 -2.52
C THR A 142 -2.77 -3.68 -1.86
N ASN A 143 -3.35 -4.11 -0.74
CA ASN A 143 -2.91 -5.33 -0.05
C ASN A 143 -2.97 -6.56 -0.96
N ILE A 144 -3.95 -6.61 -1.88
CA ILE A 144 -4.08 -7.70 -2.85
C ILE A 144 -2.96 -7.71 -3.89
N GLU A 145 -2.52 -6.54 -4.39
CA GLU A 145 -1.39 -6.46 -5.33
C GLU A 145 -0.08 -6.89 -4.66
N VAL A 146 0.12 -6.49 -3.40
CA VAL A 146 1.28 -6.93 -2.60
C VAL A 146 1.23 -8.45 -2.42
N LEU A 147 0.07 -9.00 -2.05
CA LEU A 147 -0.13 -10.46 -1.91
C LEU A 147 0.14 -11.19 -3.23
N ALA A 148 -0.38 -10.69 -4.34
CA ALA A 148 -0.18 -11.27 -5.66
C ALA A 148 1.30 -11.34 -6.03
N TYR A 149 2.03 -10.25 -5.77
CA TYR A 149 3.46 -10.19 -6.04
C TYR A 149 4.25 -11.20 -5.21
N VAL A 150 4.04 -11.26 -3.89
CA VAL A 150 4.79 -12.20 -3.02
C VAL A 150 4.42 -13.66 -3.30
N THR A 151 3.17 -13.93 -3.68
CA THR A 151 2.70 -15.28 -4.04
C THR A 151 3.31 -15.73 -5.36
N ALA A 152 3.38 -14.86 -6.36
CA ALA A 152 3.98 -15.17 -7.66
C ALA A 152 5.52 -15.24 -7.62
N ASN A 153 6.15 -14.65 -6.60
CA ASN A 153 7.60 -14.58 -6.45
C ASN A 153 8.06 -15.17 -5.10
N PRO A 154 7.84 -16.48 -4.87
CA PRO A 154 8.26 -17.10 -3.62
C PRO A 154 9.78 -17.00 -3.44
N PRO A 155 10.28 -16.89 -2.20
CA PRO A 155 11.71 -16.77 -1.93
C PRO A 155 12.51 -17.91 -2.57
N ARG A 156 13.53 -17.56 -3.35
CA ARG A 156 14.39 -18.55 -4.01
C ARG A 156 15.39 -19.12 -3.01
N ARG A 157 15.49 -20.45 -2.93
CA ARG A 157 16.61 -21.08 -2.22
C ARG A 157 17.92 -20.82 -2.99
N PRO A 158 19.04 -20.64 -2.28
CA PRO A 158 20.37 -20.63 -2.88
C PRO A 158 20.60 -21.89 -3.74
N PRO A 159 21.23 -21.77 -4.91
CA PRO A 159 21.74 -22.95 -5.59
C PRO A 159 22.76 -23.67 -4.68
N ASN A 160 22.75 -25.00 -4.72
CA ASN A 160 23.80 -25.77 -4.06
C ASN A 160 25.15 -25.46 -4.70
N PRO A 161 26.24 -25.40 -3.91
CA PRO A 161 27.57 -25.18 -4.46
C PRO A 161 27.89 -26.30 -5.48
N PRO A 162 28.37 -25.97 -6.69
CA PRO A 162 28.83 -26.96 -7.65
C PRO A 162 29.89 -27.86 -7.03
N PRO A 163 29.91 -29.17 -7.35
CA PRO A 163 30.95 -30.06 -6.88
C PRO A 163 32.34 -29.50 -7.25
N ASN A 164 33.25 -29.46 -6.28
CA ASN A 164 34.62 -28.92 -6.36
C ASN A 164 34.76 -27.39 -6.52
N SER A 165 33.72 -26.59 -6.25
CA SER A 165 33.86 -25.13 -6.26
C SER A 165 34.59 -24.61 -5.01
N ARG A 166 35.87 -24.24 -5.16
CA ARG A 166 36.66 -23.58 -4.10
C ARG A 166 36.30 -22.11 -3.87
N HIS A 167 35.59 -21.48 -4.81
CA HIS A 167 35.30 -20.03 -4.80
C HIS A 167 33.80 -19.78 -4.97
N TRP A 168 32.97 -20.58 -4.28
CA TRP A 168 31.53 -20.36 -4.25
C TRP A 168 31.21 -19.12 -3.43
N VAL A 169 30.52 -18.16 -4.04
CA VAL A 169 30.01 -16.99 -3.31
C VAL A 169 28.79 -17.42 -2.52
N PRO A 170 28.76 -17.29 -1.18
CA PRO A 170 27.58 -17.58 -0.40
C PRO A 170 26.40 -16.75 -0.90
N SER A 171 25.24 -17.39 -1.00
CA SER A 171 24.00 -16.68 -1.28
C SER A 171 23.69 -15.65 -0.19
N PRO A 172 22.97 -14.57 -0.53
CA PRO A 172 22.43 -13.65 0.46
C PRO A 172 21.62 -14.42 1.53
N ASP A 173 21.77 -14.04 2.79
CA ASP A 173 20.88 -14.52 3.85
C ASP A 173 19.49 -13.91 3.64
N LEU A 174 18.50 -14.77 3.44
CA LEU A 174 17.11 -14.37 3.16
C LEU A 174 16.19 -14.60 4.37
N ARG A 175 16.72 -14.85 5.57
CA ARG A 175 15.90 -15.13 6.77
C ARG A 175 14.86 -14.06 7.04
N ASP A 176 15.28 -12.80 7.12
CA ASP A 176 14.37 -11.70 7.44
C ASP A 176 13.37 -11.45 6.32
N HIS A 177 13.80 -11.61 5.06
CA HIS A 177 12.91 -11.56 3.90
C HIS A 177 11.81 -12.63 4.00
N ASN A 178 12.17 -13.88 4.34
CA ASN A 178 11.21 -14.97 4.52
C ASN A 178 10.23 -14.70 5.66
N THR A 179 10.71 -14.11 6.76
CA THR A 179 9.85 -13.69 7.88
C THR A 179 8.81 -12.67 7.41
N VAL A 180 9.23 -11.62 6.69
CA VAL A 180 8.29 -10.60 6.17
C VAL A 180 7.27 -11.22 5.22
N VAL A 181 7.68 -12.08 4.29
CA VAL A 181 6.76 -12.76 3.36
C VAL A 181 5.74 -13.61 4.13
N LYS A 182 6.19 -14.35 5.15
CA LYS A 182 5.29 -15.15 6.00
C LYS A 182 4.29 -14.26 6.76
N GLU A 183 4.74 -13.15 7.32
CA GLU A 183 3.86 -12.23 8.05
C GLU A 183 2.82 -11.56 7.14
N ILE A 184 3.15 -11.26 5.89
CA ILE A 184 2.16 -10.77 4.90
C ILE A 184 1.05 -11.82 4.68
N HIS A 185 1.42 -13.10 4.49
CA HIS A 185 0.43 -14.16 4.34
C HIS A 185 -0.39 -14.38 5.63
N ASN A 186 0.23 -14.26 6.81
CA ASN A 186 -0.47 -14.34 8.09
C ASN A 186 -1.48 -13.20 8.27
N TYR A 187 -1.09 -11.98 7.90
CA TYR A 187 -1.96 -10.80 7.95
C TYR A 187 -3.22 -11.03 7.11
N VAL A 188 -3.07 -11.47 5.86
CA VAL A 188 -4.22 -11.72 4.97
C VAL A 188 -5.11 -12.83 5.52
N THR A 189 -4.53 -13.96 5.95
CA THR A 189 -5.33 -15.11 6.42
C THR A 189 -6.07 -14.83 7.73
N ARG A 190 -5.51 -13.98 8.62
CA ARG A 190 -6.08 -13.72 9.95
C ARG A 190 -6.92 -12.45 10.04
N LEU A 191 -6.50 -11.38 9.36
CA LEU A 191 -7.06 -10.04 9.54
C LEU A 191 -7.78 -9.52 8.29
N SER A 192 -7.50 -10.05 7.10
CA SER A 192 -8.15 -9.61 5.86
C SER A 192 -8.49 -10.77 4.92
N PRO A 193 -9.21 -11.80 5.40
CA PRO A 193 -9.47 -13.01 4.61
C PRO A 193 -10.37 -12.74 3.41
N HIS A 194 -11.14 -11.64 3.39
CA HIS A 194 -11.98 -11.23 2.26
C HIS A 194 -11.17 -11.03 0.98
N ILE A 195 -9.92 -10.59 1.08
CA ILE A 195 -9.04 -10.34 -0.06
C ILE A 195 -8.80 -11.64 -0.85
N LEU A 196 -8.85 -12.80 -0.19
CA LEU A 196 -8.70 -14.10 -0.86
C LEU A 196 -9.91 -14.47 -1.74
N LYS A 197 -11.05 -13.79 -1.56
CA LYS A 197 -12.29 -14.01 -2.35
C LYS A 197 -12.34 -13.14 -3.62
N TYR A 198 -11.36 -12.27 -3.81
CA TYR A 198 -11.29 -11.39 -4.98
C TYR A 198 -11.07 -12.20 -6.26
N PRO A 199 -11.31 -11.59 -7.44
CA PRO A 199 -10.95 -12.21 -8.70
C PRO A 199 -9.51 -12.71 -8.68
N GLN A 200 -9.28 -13.80 -9.38
CA GLN A 200 -8.02 -14.52 -9.35
C GLN A 200 -6.83 -13.57 -9.58
N TYR A 201 -5.92 -13.54 -8.60
CA TYR A 201 -4.81 -12.61 -8.50
C TYR A 201 -3.45 -13.19 -8.91
N THR A 202 -3.40 -14.50 -9.22
CA THR A 202 -2.23 -15.13 -9.83
C THR A 202 -2.63 -16.04 -10.98
N HIS A 203 -1.76 -16.22 -11.96
CA HIS A 203 -1.97 -17.17 -13.07
C HIS A 203 -1.84 -18.65 -12.64
N GLN A 204 -1.42 -18.90 -11.40
CA GLN A 204 -1.22 -20.24 -10.88
C GLN A 204 -2.46 -20.73 -10.15
N THR A 205 -2.74 -22.02 -10.24
CA THR A 205 -3.75 -22.64 -9.39
C THR A 205 -3.22 -22.81 -7.96
N PRO A 206 -4.09 -22.86 -6.94
CA PRO A 206 -3.67 -23.14 -5.57
C PRO A 206 -2.81 -24.42 -5.44
N ALA A 207 -3.14 -25.45 -6.23
CA ALA A 207 -2.36 -26.69 -6.30
C ALA A 207 -0.96 -26.47 -6.88
N GLN A 208 -0.80 -25.60 -7.89
CA GLN A 208 0.51 -25.24 -8.43
C GLN A 208 1.34 -24.41 -7.43
N ILE A 209 0.70 -23.53 -6.65
CA ILE A 209 1.35 -22.75 -5.60
C ILE A 209 1.83 -23.67 -4.46
N GLN A 210 0.99 -24.62 -4.03
CA GLN A 210 1.37 -25.66 -3.07
C GLN A 210 2.47 -26.58 -3.62
N ALA A 211 2.36 -26.99 -4.88
CA ALA A 211 3.39 -27.79 -5.53
C ALA A 211 4.71 -27.02 -5.68
N GLN A 212 4.70 -25.71 -5.92
CA GLN A 212 5.91 -24.89 -5.94
C GLN A 212 6.57 -24.78 -4.57
N SER A 213 5.78 -24.53 -3.53
CA SER A 213 6.29 -24.47 -2.15
C SER A 213 6.82 -25.83 -1.65
N GLN A 214 6.24 -26.95 -2.11
CA GLN A 214 6.72 -28.31 -1.81
C GLN A 214 7.90 -28.75 -2.70
N ALA A 215 7.88 -28.49 -4.01
CA ALA A 215 8.95 -28.83 -4.95
C ALA A 215 10.24 -28.04 -4.71
N GLN A 216 10.17 -26.88 -4.05
CA GLN A 216 11.35 -26.19 -3.51
C GLN A 216 12.10 -26.96 -2.41
N GLN A 217 11.54 -28.07 -1.90
CA GLN A 217 12.28 -29.03 -1.06
C GLN A 217 13.19 -29.95 -1.88
N GLN A 218 13.02 -30.02 -3.22
CA GLN A 218 13.84 -30.83 -4.13
C GLN A 218 14.40 -29.97 -5.27
N SER A 219 15.59 -29.38 -5.04
CA SER A 219 16.66 -28.89 -5.96
C SER A 219 16.41 -28.27 -7.35
N THR A 220 15.20 -28.28 -7.92
CA THR A 220 14.89 -27.73 -9.25
C THR A 220 13.56 -27.00 -9.20
N PRO A 221 13.54 -25.66 -9.16
CA PRO A 221 12.29 -24.92 -9.22
C PRO A 221 11.70 -25.06 -10.63
N PRO A 222 10.39 -25.34 -10.78
CA PRO A 222 9.71 -25.02 -12.03
C PRO A 222 9.71 -23.50 -12.13
N ALA A 223 10.66 -22.94 -12.87
CA ALA A 223 10.70 -21.52 -13.14
C ALA A 223 9.44 -21.15 -13.93
N ILE A 224 8.62 -20.27 -13.38
CA ILE A 224 7.52 -19.63 -14.12
C ILE A 224 8.15 -19.01 -15.37
N PRO A 225 7.63 -19.27 -16.58
CA PRO A 225 8.12 -18.61 -17.78
C PRO A 225 8.04 -17.09 -17.58
N PRO A 226 9.11 -16.32 -17.87
CA PRO A 226 9.13 -14.86 -17.67
C PRO A 226 7.97 -14.14 -18.37
N ALA A 227 7.43 -14.74 -19.44
CA ALA A 227 6.30 -14.22 -20.20
C ALA A 227 4.97 -14.16 -19.41
N GLN A 228 4.78 -15.00 -18.38
CA GLN A 228 3.55 -15.02 -17.57
C GLN A 228 3.55 -13.98 -16.43
N LEU A 229 4.72 -13.44 -16.06
CA LEU A 229 4.82 -12.45 -14.97
C LEU A 229 4.20 -11.09 -15.31
N ASN A 230 4.07 -10.76 -16.60
CA ASN A 230 3.54 -9.48 -17.08
C ASN A 230 2.14 -9.59 -17.70
N ALA A 231 1.54 -10.77 -17.72
CA ALA A 231 0.20 -10.96 -18.27
C ALA A 231 -0.84 -10.44 -17.27
N SER A 232 -1.85 -9.71 -17.75
CA SER A 232 -2.94 -9.23 -16.90
C SER A 232 -3.76 -10.40 -16.35
N THR A 233 -3.98 -10.38 -15.05
CA THR A 233 -4.84 -11.30 -14.28
C THR A 233 -6.29 -10.81 -14.30
N PRO A 234 -7.26 -11.68 -13.98
CA PRO A 234 -8.64 -11.26 -13.74
C PRO A 234 -8.76 -10.14 -12.71
N LEU A 235 -7.94 -10.15 -11.66
CA LEU A 235 -7.86 -9.05 -10.70
C LEU A 235 -7.45 -7.73 -11.35
N ASP A 236 -6.46 -7.72 -12.25
CA ASP A 236 -6.01 -6.49 -12.92
C ASP A 236 -7.14 -5.85 -13.72
N HIS A 237 -7.97 -6.66 -14.37
CA HIS A 237 -9.15 -6.18 -15.09
C HIS A 237 -10.22 -5.65 -14.12
N ALA A 238 -10.50 -6.39 -13.04
CA ALA A 238 -11.45 -5.98 -12.01
C ALA A 238 -11.07 -4.66 -11.34
N LEU A 239 -9.80 -4.45 -10.97
CA LEU A 239 -9.33 -3.21 -10.37
C LEU A 239 -9.42 -2.03 -11.34
N ARG A 240 -9.08 -2.23 -12.61
CA ARG A 240 -9.24 -1.19 -13.65
C ARG A 240 -10.69 -0.82 -13.85
N GLU A 241 -11.58 -1.81 -13.91
CA GLU A 241 -13.01 -1.59 -14.03
C GLU A 241 -13.58 -0.86 -12.81
N LEU A 242 -13.24 -1.31 -11.60
CA LEU A 242 -13.63 -0.67 -10.34
C LEU A 242 -13.22 0.81 -10.33
N VAL A 243 -11.94 1.11 -10.56
CA VAL A 243 -11.44 2.50 -10.57
C VAL A 243 -12.15 3.35 -11.62
N THR A 244 -12.39 2.79 -12.82
CA THR A 244 -13.08 3.51 -13.90
C THR A 244 -14.53 3.81 -13.53
N ARG A 245 -15.23 2.84 -12.94
CA ARG A 245 -16.66 2.97 -12.57
C ARG A 245 -16.86 3.82 -11.32
N LEU A 246 -15.88 3.88 -10.41
CA LEU A 246 -15.93 4.73 -9.23
C LEU A 246 -15.54 6.20 -9.49
N GLN A 247 -14.87 6.49 -10.62
CA GLN A 247 -14.42 7.83 -10.97
C GLN A 247 -15.53 8.91 -10.91
N PRO A 248 -16.77 8.68 -11.40
CA PRO A 248 -17.82 9.70 -11.41
C PRO A 248 -18.26 10.16 -10.02
N PHE A 249 -18.00 9.37 -8.97
CA PHE A 249 -18.39 9.68 -7.59
C PHE A 249 -17.37 10.60 -6.88
N GLY A 250 -16.27 10.97 -7.54
CA GLY A 250 -15.31 11.92 -6.96
C GLY A 250 -14.55 11.39 -5.75
N LEU A 251 -14.42 10.07 -5.63
CA LEU A 251 -13.64 9.43 -4.56
C LEU A 251 -12.14 9.70 -4.76
N THR A 252 -11.44 9.94 -3.65
CA THR A 252 -9.98 10.09 -3.66
C THR A 252 -9.28 8.74 -3.84
N LYS A 253 -8.01 8.77 -4.26
CA LYS A 253 -7.22 7.53 -4.37
C LYS A 253 -7.09 6.80 -3.03
N GLY A 254 -7.02 7.54 -1.92
CA GLY A 254 -6.94 6.99 -0.57
C GLY A 254 -8.24 6.29 -0.19
N GLU A 255 -9.39 6.91 -0.48
CA GLU A 255 -10.71 6.31 -0.24
C GLU A 255 -10.89 5.01 -1.02
N VAL A 256 -10.57 5.00 -2.33
CA VAL A 256 -10.65 3.78 -3.15
C VAL A 256 -9.70 2.70 -2.64
N LEU A 257 -8.47 3.07 -2.27
CA LEU A 257 -7.50 2.13 -1.69
C LEU A 257 -8.04 1.48 -0.41
N MET A 258 -8.62 2.27 0.49
CA MET A 258 -9.17 1.78 1.75
C MET A 258 -10.40 0.90 1.54
N ILE A 259 -11.28 1.27 0.61
CA ILE A 259 -12.42 0.43 0.20
C ILE A 259 -11.95 -0.96 -0.24
N VAL A 260 -10.92 -1.04 -1.08
CA VAL A 260 -10.34 -2.31 -1.55
C VAL A 260 -9.65 -3.06 -0.40
N ASN A 261 -8.86 -2.39 0.43
CA ASN A 261 -8.13 -3.08 1.50
C ASN A 261 -9.06 -3.62 2.59
N LEU A 262 -10.15 -2.93 2.90
CA LEU A 262 -11.12 -3.34 3.92
C LEU A 262 -12.22 -4.26 3.38
N GLY A 263 -12.37 -4.37 2.05
CA GLY A 263 -13.41 -5.21 1.45
C GLY A 263 -14.82 -4.70 1.73
N VAL A 264 -15.00 -3.38 1.74
CA VAL A 264 -16.28 -2.73 2.01
C VAL A 264 -17.35 -3.26 1.05
N GLY A 265 -18.48 -3.73 1.57
CA GLY A 265 -19.57 -4.29 0.77
C GLY A 265 -19.40 -5.74 0.29
N LEU A 266 -18.30 -6.41 0.65
CA LEU A 266 -17.99 -7.81 0.26
C LEU A 266 -18.05 -8.80 1.44
N GLN A 267 -18.21 -8.31 2.67
CA GLN A 267 -18.41 -9.11 3.86
C GLN A 267 -19.86 -8.98 4.33
N ALA A 268 -20.52 -10.11 4.59
CA ALA A 268 -21.57 -10.12 5.60
C ALA A 268 -20.90 -9.94 6.96
N PRO A 269 -21.42 -9.08 7.85
CA PRO A 269 -20.92 -9.08 9.22
C PRO A 269 -21.11 -10.49 9.76
N ALA A 270 -20.01 -11.15 10.13
CA ALA A 270 -20.14 -12.28 11.02
C ALA A 270 -20.86 -11.73 12.25
N ALA A 271 -22.06 -12.24 12.54
CA ALA A 271 -22.68 -12.05 13.83
C ALA A 271 -21.73 -12.69 14.86
N GLU A 272 -20.77 -11.91 15.36
CA GLU A 272 -20.15 -12.16 16.65
C GLU A 272 -21.26 -11.94 17.66
N GLY A 273 -21.93 -13.04 18.04
CA GLY A 273 -22.70 -13.09 19.27
C GLY A 273 -21.80 -12.55 20.38
N GLY A 274 -22.20 -11.42 20.94
CA GLY A 274 -21.49 -10.78 22.03
C GLY A 274 -21.46 -11.68 23.24
N ASP A 275 -20.27 -12.11 23.63
CA ASP A 275 -19.95 -12.30 25.04
C ASP A 275 -19.37 -10.98 25.53
N GLU A 276 -20.26 -10.01 25.80
CA GLU A 276 -19.99 -8.96 26.76
C GLU A 276 -19.85 -9.63 28.13
N ALA A 277 -18.65 -10.10 28.46
CA ALA A 277 -18.29 -10.45 29.82
C ALA A 277 -18.19 -9.14 30.63
N GLY A 278 -19.36 -8.70 31.11
CA GLY A 278 -19.46 -7.70 32.16
C GLY A 278 -18.71 -8.19 33.40
N GLU A 279 -17.85 -7.32 33.92
CA GLU A 279 -17.27 -7.45 35.25
C GLU A 279 -18.41 -7.48 36.27
N GLY A 280 -18.68 -8.66 36.82
CA GLY A 280 -19.71 -8.91 37.82
C GLY A 280 -19.20 -9.95 38.80
N GLU A 281 -19.24 -9.58 40.07
CA GLU A 281 -18.57 -10.18 41.22
C GLU A 281 -18.87 -11.67 41.44
N GLU A 282 -17.87 -12.34 41.99
CA GLU A 282 -17.95 -13.66 42.60
C GLU A 282 -19.03 -13.67 43.69
N ASP A 283 -20.01 -14.57 43.58
CA ASP A 283 -20.53 -15.24 44.78
C ASP A 283 -21.06 -16.64 44.42
N GLU A 284 -20.43 -17.64 45.02
CA GLU A 284 -20.81 -19.04 44.96
C GLU A 284 -22.02 -19.31 45.89
N SER A 285 -22.84 -20.29 45.48
CA SER A 285 -23.42 -21.37 46.30
C SER A 285 -24.94 -21.44 46.50
N GLY A 286 -25.45 -22.66 46.27
CA GLY A 286 -26.77 -23.20 46.68
C GLY A 286 -27.86 -23.03 45.62
N GLU A 287 -28.68 -24.00 45.21
CA GLU A 287 -29.06 -25.31 45.76
C GLU A 287 -29.75 -26.15 44.66
N GLN A 288 -29.85 -27.46 44.93
CA GLN A 288 -30.51 -28.51 44.15
C GLN A 288 -32.05 -28.40 44.08
N GLY A 289 -32.63 -29.01 43.04
CA GLY A 289 -34.02 -29.46 42.95
C GLY A 289 -34.40 -29.73 41.48
N ASP A 290 -34.22 -30.93 40.94
CA ASP A 290 -35.07 -32.14 41.02
C ASP A 290 -36.33 -32.13 40.13
N ALA A 291 -36.43 -33.21 39.34
CA ALA A 291 -37.55 -33.84 38.63
C ALA A 291 -38.60 -33.06 37.79
N GLU A 292 -38.67 -33.47 36.51
CA GLU A 292 -39.85 -33.88 35.71
C GLU A 292 -41.22 -33.19 35.93
N ASP A 293 -41.82 -32.61 34.88
CA ASP A 293 -43.04 -33.14 34.23
C ASP A 293 -43.41 -32.33 32.96
N ALA A 294 -44.14 -33.00 32.09
CA ALA A 294 -44.60 -32.62 30.76
C ALA A 294 -45.51 -31.37 30.71
N ASN A 295 -45.45 -30.67 29.57
CA ASN A 295 -46.68 -30.25 28.90
C ASN A 295 -46.49 -30.00 27.40
N GLN A 296 -47.24 -30.78 26.63
CA GLN A 296 -47.65 -30.48 25.25
C GLN A 296 -48.27 -29.09 25.15
N MET A 297 -47.80 -28.28 24.22
CA MET A 297 -48.63 -27.31 23.51
C MET A 297 -48.23 -27.29 22.03
N ASP A 298 -49.09 -27.88 21.22
CA ASP A 298 -49.20 -27.59 19.78
C ASP A 298 -49.49 -26.10 19.61
N VAL A 299 -48.61 -25.39 18.93
CA VAL A 299 -48.92 -24.09 18.32
C VAL A 299 -48.57 -24.21 16.83
N ASP A 300 -49.60 -24.51 16.04
CA ASP A 300 -49.62 -24.31 14.60
C ASP A 300 -49.36 -22.82 14.32
N GLY A 301 -48.11 -22.50 13.98
CA GLY A 301 -47.68 -21.18 13.52
C GLY A 301 -47.02 -21.34 12.16
N ALA A 302 -47.83 -21.20 11.11
CA ALA A 302 -47.34 -21.10 9.74
C ALA A 302 -46.52 -19.81 9.59
N GLU A 303 -45.19 -19.93 9.56
CA GLU A 303 -44.32 -18.88 8.99
C GLU A 303 -43.71 -19.41 7.70
N ALA A 304 -44.40 -19.04 6.61
CA ALA A 304 -43.83 -19.05 5.28
C ALA A 304 -42.71 -18.01 5.23
N GLY A 305 -41.60 -18.39 4.59
CA GLY A 305 -40.33 -17.71 4.71
C GLY A 305 -40.32 -16.26 4.23
N GLU A 306 -39.67 -15.41 5.01
CA GLU A 306 -39.15 -14.10 4.63
C GLU A 306 -37.69 -13.92 5.09
N ASP A 307 -36.93 -15.01 5.23
CA ASP A 307 -35.54 -14.98 5.76
C ASP A 307 -34.47 -14.46 4.77
N GLY A 308 -34.88 -13.91 3.62
CA GLY A 308 -33.96 -13.44 2.58
C GLY A 308 -33.69 -11.94 2.58
N ARG A 309 -34.61 -11.12 3.12
CA ARG A 309 -34.59 -9.67 2.91
C ARG A 309 -34.03 -8.88 4.09
N GLU A 310 -34.13 -9.42 5.30
CA GLU A 310 -33.56 -8.80 6.51
C GLU A 310 -32.02 -8.90 6.53
N GLY A 311 -31.46 -9.98 5.98
CA GLY A 311 -30.01 -10.17 5.85
C GLY A 311 -29.34 -9.15 4.91
N GLU A 312 -29.91 -8.91 3.72
CA GLU A 312 -29.36 -7.95 2.74
C GLU A 312 -29.36 -6.50 3.28
N MET A 313 -30.40 -6.11 4.01
CA MET A 313 -30.50 -4.78 4.63
C MET A 313 -29.48 -4.56 5.75
N ALA A 314 -29.19 -5.60 6.54
CA ALA A 314 -28.17 -5.55 7.59
C ALA A 314 -26.73 -5.53 7.02
N GLU A 315 -26.49 -6.26 5.93
CA GLU A 315 -25.21 -6.25 5.20
C GLU A 315 -24.90 -4.86 4.62
N ASP A 316 -25.91 -4.20 4.04
CA ASP A 316 -25.79 -2.85 3.53
C ASP A 316 -25.55 -1.82 4.64
N TYR A 317 -26.13 -2.02 5.82
CA TYR A 317 -25.89 -1.16 6.98
C TYR A 317 -24.45 -1.23 7.49
N GLY A 318 -23.87 -2.44 7.58
CA GLY A 318 -22.46 -2.61 7.95
C GLY A 318 -21.50 -2.01 6.92
N ALA A 319 -21.79 -2.17 5.63
CA ALA A 319 -21.01 -1.57 4.56
C ALA A 319 -21.10 -0.04 4.57
N LEU A 320 -22.28 0.51 4.86
CA LEU A 320 -22.52 1.94 5.00
C LEU A 320 -21.69 2.55 6.15
N ALA A 321 -21.68 1.88 7.31
CA ALA A 321 -20.89 2.31 8.46
C ALA A 321 -19.39 2.36 8.13
N LEU A 322 -18.87 1.36 7.39
CA LEU A 322 -17.48 1.38 6.93
C LEU A 322 -17.21 2.53 5.94
N LEU A 323 -18.14 2.82 5.01
CA LEU A 323 -18.00 3.96 4.11
C LEU A 323 -17.96 5.29 4.86
N ASP A 324 -18.72 5.44 5.95
CA ASP A 324 -18.67 6.64 6.81
C ASP A 324 -17.33 6.81 7.52
N THR A 325 -16.63 5.71 7.82
CA THR A 325 -15.28 5.79 8.39
C THR A 325 -14.20 6.09 7.35
N VAL A 326 -14.42 5.71 6.09
CA VAL A 326 -13.43 5.85 5.02
C VAL A 326 -13.55 7.19 4.29
N ILE A 327 -14.78 7.67 4.08
CA ILE A 327 -15.07 8.88 3.31
C ILE A 327 -15.46 9.99 4.29
N GLU A 328 -14.55 10.95 4.46
CA GLU A 328 -14.82 12.15 5.26
C GLU A 328 -15.98 12.94 4.66
N GLU A 329 -16.90 13.42 5.52
CA GLU A 329 -18.07 14.21 5.15
C GLU A 329 -18.93 13.52 4.06
N ARG A 330 -19.01 12.18 4.10
CA ARG A 330 -19.73 11.36 3.10
C ARG A 330 -21.14 11.88 2.83
N GLU A 331 -21.91 12.20 3.86
CA GLU A 331 -23.29 12.71 3.75
C GLU A 331 -23.42 14.01 2.94
N GLU A 332 -22.41 14.86 2.98
CA GLU A 332 -22.39 16.13 2.23
C GLU A 332 -21.89 15.91 0.79
N ARG A 333 -21.03 14.91 0.59
CA ARG A 333 -20.37 14.63 -0.70
C ARG A 333 -21.15 13.67 -1.60
N LEU A 334 -21.87 12.71 -1.02
CA LEU A 334 -22.53 11.61 -1.74
C LEU A 334 -23.97 11.43 -1.26
N SER A 335 -24.90 11.37 -2.21
CA SER A 335 -26.28 10.98 -1.92
C SER A 335 -26.37 9.50 -1.55
N ASN A 336 -27.43 9.11 -0.83
CA ASN A 336 -27.68 7.70 -0.51
C ASN A 336 -27.80 6.82 -1.77
N GLU A 337 -28.35 7.35 -2.86
CA GLU A 337 -28.41 6.66 -4.16
C GLU A 337 -27.00 6.41 -4.72
N ASN A 338 -26.09 7.39 -4.61
CA ASN A 338 -24.70 7.21 -5.01
C ASN A 338 -24.01 6.14 -4.17
N VAL A 339 -24.28 6.08 -2.87
CA VAL A 339 -23.71 5.05 -1.99
C VAL A 339 -24.15 3.65 -2.41
N VAL A 340 -25.44 3.45 -2.68
CA VAL A 340 -25.96 2.18 -3.20
C VAL A 340 -25.26 1.79 -4.50
N ASN A 341 -25.12 2.74 -5.43
CA ASN A 341 -24.41 2.50 -6.69
C ASN A 341 -22.94 2.14 -6.49
N VAL A 342 -22.24 2.80 -5.56
CA VAL A 342 -20.84 2.50 -5.21
C VAL A 342 -20.72 1.06 -4.67
N LEU A 343 -21.59 0.66 -3.74
CA LEU A 343 -21.59 -0.70 -3.18
C LEU A 343 -21.89 -1.76 -4.25
N ALA A 344 -22.85 -1.48 -5.15
CA ALA A 344 -23.14 -2.36 -6.28
C ALA A 344 -21.93 -2.54 -7.20
N ILE A 345 -21.24 -1.46 -7.57
CA ILE A 345 -20.01 -1.52 -8.39
C ILE A 345 -18.94 -2.36 -7.70
N ILE A 346 -18.73 -2.19 -6.38
CA ILE A 346 -17.73 -2.97 -5.64
C ILE A 346 -18.06 -4.45 -5.68
N ARG A 347 -19.32 -4.82 -5.43
CA ARG A 347 -19.80 -6.21 -5.47
C ARG A 347 -19.65 -6.84 -6.85
N GLU A 348 -20.00 -6.10 -7.91
CA GLU A 348 -19.91 -6.60 -9.28
C GLU A 348 -18.47 -6.83 -9.75
N THR A 349 -17.54 -5.98 -9.31
CA THR A 349 -16.14 -6.02 -9.77
C THR A 349 -15.25 -6.92 -8.92
N LEU A 350 -15.39 -6.86 -7.59
CA LEU A 350 -14.54 -7.58 -6.64
C LEU A 350 -15.23 -8.78 -5.99
N GLY A 351 -16.55 -8.86 -6.04
CA GLY A 351 -17.28 -10.02 -5.55
C GLY A 351 -16.97 -11.24 -6.39
N SER A 352 -16.84 -12.40 -5.73
CA SER A 352 -16.91 -13.67 -6.44
C SER A 352 -18.28 -13.74 -7.10
N LYS A 353 -18.35 -13.70 -8.43
CA LYS A 353 -19.56 -14.13 -9.15
C LYS A 353 -19.94 -15.49 -8.57
N ARG A 354 -21.05 -15.57 -7.84
CA ARG A 354 -21.72 -16.86 -7.69
C ARG A 354 -21.93 -17.31 -9.14
N LEU A 355 -21.17 -18.31 -9.57
CA LEU A 355 -21.57 -19.07 -10.74
C LEU A 355 -22.96 -19.56 -10.38
N SER A 356 -23.98 -18.97 -11.01
CA SER A 356 -25.31 -19.51 -10.99
C SER A 356 -25.18 -20.92 -11.56
N GLU A 357 -25.22 -21.92 -10.71
CA GLU A 357 -25.62 -23.26 -11.09
C GLU A 357 -27.03 -23.12 -11.70
N GLY A 358 -27.10 -23.09 -13.02
CA GLY A 358 -28.33 -22.84 -13.74
C GLY A 358 -28.03 -22.20 -15.08
N ASP A 359 -27.43 -22.99 -15.97
CA ASP A 359 -27.65 -22.97 -17.43
C ASP A 359 -26.83 -24.15 -18.00
N MET A 360 -27.16 -25.36 -17.57
CA MET A 360 -27.11 -26.51 -18.47
C MET A 360 -28.49 -26.58 -19.08
N ASP A 361 -28.68 -25.82 -20.17
CA ASP A 361 -29.81 -25.98 -21.05
C ASP A 361 -29.81 -27.41 -21.59
N GLU A 362 -30.80 -28.18 -21.15
CA GLU A 362 -31.44 -29.18 -22.00
C GLU A 362 -31.94 -28.45 -23.25
N GLU A 363 -31.38 -28.76 -24.43
CA GLU A 363 -32.13 -28.98 -25.68
C GLU A 363 -31.15 -29.29 -26.84
N GLY A 364 -31.35 -30.45 -27.49
CA GLY A 364 -30.80 -30.75 -28.82
C GLY A 364 -30.27 -32.16 -29.01
#